data_AF-A0ABD8B4F0-F1
#
_entry.id   AF-A0ABD8B4F0-F1
#
_cell.length_a   1.000
_cell.length_b   1.000
_cell.length_c   1.000
_cell.angle_alpha   90.00
_cell.angle_beta   90.00
_cell.angle_gamma   90.00
#
_symmetry.space_group_name_H-M   'P 1'
#
loop_
_entity.id
_entity.type
_entity.pdbx_description
1 polymer ?
#
loop_
_entity_poly.entity_id
_entity_poly.type
_entity_poly.pdbx_seq_one_letter_code
_entity_poly.pdbx_strand_id
1 'polypeptide(L)'
;MLAALKEWGDTYCRDGNATAEFQHRCGAVLHTRADCAACGEEIRFEDLAVVGGTHPTQIRPCAAPRLARPPARNLAPATSAHHKPGPHARRAGPGCP
;
A
#
# COMPACT_ATOMS: atom_id res chain seq x y z
N MET A 1 18.33 16.68 -3.39
CA MET A 1 17.08 16.97 -2.64
C MET A 1 15.82 16.79 -3.51
N LEU A 2 15.73 17.35 -4.72
CA LEU A 2 14.54 17.17 -5.59
C LEU A 2 14.25 15.71 -6.00
N ALA A 3 15.29 14.91 -6.25
CA ALA A 3 15.11 13.49 -6.61
C ALA A 3 14.46 12.64 -5.49
N ALA A 4 14.79 12.91 -4.23
CA ALA A 4 14.19 12.20 -3.08
C ALA A 4 12.70 12.53 -2.90
N LEU A 5 12.30 13.79 -3.14
CA LEU A 5 10.89 14.19 -3.10
C LEU A 5 10.09 13.57 -4.24
N LYS A 6 10.70 13.43 -5.42
CA LYS A 6 10.09 12.71 -6.54
C LYS A 6 9.85 11.24 -6.18
N GLU A 7 10.87 10.53 -5.70
CA GLU A 7 10.75 9.12 -5.31
C GLU A 7 9.67 8.92 -4.24
N TRP A 8 9.65 9.78 -3.22
CA TRP A 8 8.57 9.77 -2.22
C TRP A 8 7.18 9.97 -2.85
N GLY A 9 7.03 10.92 -3.79
CA GLY A 9 5.77 11.18 -4.47
C GLY A 9 5.31 10.00 -5.33
N ASP A 10 6.22 9.32 -6.02
CA ASP A 10 5.87 8.13 -6.78
C ASP A 10 5.43 7.00 -5.86
N THR A 11 6.18 6.73 -4.78
CA THR A 11 5.89 5.65 -3.84
C THR A 11 4.58 5.85 -3.08
N TYR A 12 4.31 7.07 -2.58
CA TYR A 12 3.21 7.30 -1.64
C TYR A 12 2.02 8.07 -2.21
N CYS A 13 2.16 8.73 -3.36
CA CYS A 13 1.07 9.51 -3.97
C CYS A 13 0.59 8.97 -5.32
N ARG A 14 1.32 8.03 -5.95
CA ARG A 14 0.99 7.50 -7.29
C ARG A 14 1.05 5.97 -7.39
N ASP A 15 0.96 5.26 -6.26
CA ASP A 15 1.00 3.79 -6.23
C ASP A 15 2.22 3.20 -6.96
N GLY A 16 3.38 3.87 -6.87
CA GLY A 16 4.62 3.46 -7.52
C GLY A 16 4.75 3.83 -9.00
N ASN A 17 3.81 4.56 -9.60
CA ASN A 17 3.92 4.98 -11.00
C ASN A 17 4.86 6.19 -11.17
N ALA A 18 6.07 5.92 -11.65
CA ALA A 18 7.06 6.96 -11.92
C ALA A 18 6.64 7.88 -13.07
N THR A 19 6.55 9.19 -12.80
CA THR A 19 6.18 10.18 -13.84
C THR A 19 7.39 10.72 -14.63
N ALA A 20 8.60 10.48 -14.13
CA ALA A 20 9.87 10.89 -14.74
C ALA A 20 11.00 9.98 -14.26
N GLU A 21 12.07 9.81 -15.03
CA GLU A 21 13.27 9.11 -14.54
C GLU A 21 14.44 10.06 -14.63
N PHE A 22 15.21 10.18 -13.54
CA PHE A 22 16.44 10.94 -13.55
C PHE A 22 17.59 9.97 -13.80
N GLN A 23 18.53 10.36 -14.66
CA GLN A 23 19.74 9.59 -14.93
C GLN A 23 20.93 10.27 -14.26
N HIS A 24 21.78 9.49 -13.60
CA HIS A 24 23.08 9.98 -13.16
C HIS A 24 24.05 10.03 -14.35
N ARG A 25 25.12 10.83 -14.28
CA ARG A 25 26.12 10.91 -15.35
C ARG A 25 26.79 9.57 -15.71
N CYS A 26 26.67 8.56 -14.85
CA CYS A 26 27.14 7.20 -15.12
C CYS A 26 26.21 6.38 -16.04
N GLY A 27 25.07 6.93 -16.44
CA GLY A 27 24.08 6.26 -17.28
C GLY A 27 23.04 5.43 -16.52
N ALA A 28 23.23 5.20 -15.22
CA ALA A 28 22.25 4.51 -14.40
C ALA A 28 21.08 5.44 -14.00
N VAL A 29 19.90 4.83 -13.80
CA VAL A 29 18.77 5.51 -13.16
C VAL A 29 19.21 5.95 -11.76
N LEU A 30 18.97 7.22 -11.45
CA LEU A 30 19.28 7.81 -10.17
C LEU A 30 18.29 7.26 -9.14
N HIS A 31 18.81 6.58 -8.13
CA HIS A 31 18.10 6.19 -6.93
C HIS A 31 18.71 6.91 -5.74
N THR A 32 17.92 7.65 -4.97
CA THR A 32 18.44 8.35 -3.79
C THR A 32 18.59 7.40 -2.60
N ARG A 33 19.71 7.51 -1.89
CA ARG A 33 19.94 6.89 -0.59
C ARG A 33 20.37 7.97 0.38
N ALA A 34 19.93 7.84 1.63
CA ALA A 34 20.32 8.71 2.72
C ALA A 34 21.11 7.90 3.72
N ASP A 35 22.33 8.33 4.03
CA ASP A 35 23.21 7.64 4.97
C ASP A 35 23.39 8.50 6.22
N CYS A 36 23.50 7.86 7.38
CA CYS A 36 23.78 8.55 8.63
C CYS A 36 25.21 9.08 8.63
N ALA A 37 25.39 10.39 8.79
CA ALA A 37 26.72 11.00 8.79
C ALA A 37 27.63 10.54 9.96
N ALA A 38 27.04 9.97 11.02
CA ALA A 38 27.79 9.51 12.18
C ALA A 38 28.29 8.07 12.05
N CYS A 39 27.45 7.14 11.56
CA CYS A 39 27.82 5.72 11.44
C CYS A 39 28.03 5.24 10.00
N GLY A 40 27.60 6.00 8.99
CA GLY A 40 27.69 5.64 7.57
C GLY A 40 26.63 4.64 7.09
N GLU A 41 25.77 4.15 7.98
CA GLU A 41 24.70 3.21 7.63
C GLU A 41 23.56 3.91 6.88
N GLU A 42 22.91 3.19 5.95
CA GLU A 42 21.72 3.67 5.25
C GLU A 42 20.58 3.88 6.26
N ILE A 43 19.95 5.05 6.21
CA ILE A 43 18.82 5.39 7.07
C ILE A 43 17.58 4.63 6.59
N ARG A 44 17.05 3.74 7.43
CA ARG A 44 15.71 3.18 7.28
C ARG A 44 14.70 3.93 8.16
N PHE A 45 13.42 3.87 7.79
CA PHE A 45 12.38 4.58 8.55
C PHE A 45 12.24 4.00 9.97
N GLU A 46 12.40 2.69 10.11
CA GLU A 46 12.40 1.95 11.37
C GLU A 46 13.54 2.33 12.33
N ASP A 47 14.63 2.92 11.83
CA ASP A 47 15.77 3.33 12.64
C ASP A 47 15.60 4.74 13.25
N LEU A 48 14.53 5.45 12.86
CA LEU A 48 14.30 6.83 13.26
C LEU A 48 13.50 6.92 14.56
N ALA A 49 14.08 7.57 15.56
CA ALA A 49 13.40 7.94 16.80
C ALA A 49 13.20 9.46 16.89
N VAL A 50 12.00 9.88 17.30
CA VAL A 50 11.72 11.29 17.61
C VAL A 50 12.25 11.58 19.02
N VAL A 51 13.39 12.28 19.11
CA VAL A 51 14.03 12.62 20.39
C VAL A 51 13.68 14.03 20.92
N GLY A 52 12.92 14.82 20.14
CA GLY A 52 12.49 16.16 20.54
C GLY A 52 11.62 16.86 19.48
N GLY A 53 10.95 17.94 19.89
CA GLY A 53 10.08 18.75 19.04
C GLY A 53 9.24 19.72 19.88
N THR A 54 8.83 20.86 19.31
CA THR A 54 7.98 21.85 20.01
C THR A 54 6.50 21.45 20.05
N HIS A 55 6.11 20.40 19.33
CA HIS A 55 4.73 19.92 19.23
C HIS A 55 4.70 18.39 19.22
N PRO A 56 3.72 17.76 19.91
CA PRO A 56 3.53 16.32 19.83
C PRO A 56 3.16 15.92 18.39
N THR A 57 3.89 14.98 17.81
CA THR A 57 3.63 14.47 16.46
C THR A 57 2.33 13.66 16.43
N GLN A 58 1.32 14.14 15.71
CA GLN A 58 0.13 13.35 15.37
C GLN A 58 0.24 12.89 13.91
N ILE A 59 0.70 11.65 13.69
CA ILE A 59 0.70 11.05 12.34
C ILE A 59 -0.72 10.62 12.02
N ARG A 60 -1.43 11.41 11.20
CA ARG A 60 -2.71 10.98 10.64
C ARG A 60 -2.45 9.95 9.54
N PRO A 61 -3.10 8.77 9.56
CA PRO A 61 -3.06 7.85 8.43
C PRO A 61 -3.49 8.57 7.15
N CYS A 62 -2.78 8.32 6.05
CA CYS A 62 -3.21 8.78 4.74
C CYS A 62 -4.63 8.22 4.50
N ALA A 63 -5.60 9.09 4.27
CA ALA A 63 -6.94 8.64 3.94
C ALA A 63 -6.86 7.91 2.60
N ALA A 64 -7.22 6.62 2.59
CA ALA A 64 -7.32 5.86 1.36
C ALA A 64 -8.13 6.64 0.31
N PRO A 65 -7.79 6.55 -0.99
CA PRO A 65 -8.59 7.18 -2.03
C PRO A 65 -10.05 6.77 -1.84
N ARG A 66 -10.97 7.75 -1.84
CA ARG A 66 -12.41 7.46 -1.80
C ARG A 66 -12.73 6.58 -2.99
N LEU A 67 -12.89 5.28 -2.75
CA LEU A 67 -13.48 4.38 -3.72
C LEU A 67 -14.83 4.99 -4.11
N ALA A 68 -14.99 5.35 -5.38
CA ALA A 68 -16.27 5.78 -5.90
C ALA A 68 -17.30 4.70 -5.56
N ARG A 69 -18.41 5.10 -4.94
CA ARG A 69 -19.49 4.17 -4.61
C ARG A 69 -19.93 3.50 -5.93
N PRO A 70 -19.90 2.17 -6.06
CA PRO A 70 -20.37 1.52 -7.28
C PRO A 70 -21.82 1.94 -7.54
N PRO A 71 -22.23 2.14 -8.81
CA PRO A 71 -23.61 2.44 -9.12
C PRO A 71 -24.49 1.34 -8.53
N ALA A 72 -25.63 1.73 -7.96
CA ALA A 72 -26.58 0.79 -7.38
C ALA A 72 -26.89 -0.29 -8.42
N ARG A 73 -26.44 -1.52 -8.17
CA ARG A 73 -26.81 -2.66 -8.99
C ARG A 73 -28.32 -2.82 -8.79
N ASN A 74 -29.11 -2.55 -9.84
CA ASN A 74 -30.53 -2.89 -9.81
C ASN A 74 -30.64 -4.38 -9.57
N LEU A 75 -31.04 -4.77 -8.35
CA LEU A 75 -31.44 -6.15 -8.08
C LEU A 75 -32.74 -6.37 -8.85
N ALA A 76 -32.67 -7.12 -9.95
CA ALA A 76 -33.85 -7.73 -10.54
C ALA A 76 -34.55 -8.57 -9.46
N PRO A 77 -35.90 -8.58 -9.39
CA PRO A 77 -36.61 -9.34 -8.39
C PRO A 77 -36.29 -10.84 -8.55
N ALA A 78 -35.82 -11.46 -7.46
CA ALA A 78 -35.62 -12.88 -7.40
C ALA A 78 -36.98 -13.57 -7.57
N THR A 79 -37.20 -14.20 -8.73
CA THR A 79 -38.30 -15.16 -8.88
C THR A 79 -38.00 -16.32 -7.95
N SER A 80 -38.80 -16.45 -6.89
CA SER A 80 -38.69 -17.51 -5.89
C SER A 80 -39.05 -18.86 -6.52
N ALA A 81 -38.04 -19.60 -6.99
CA ALA A 81 -38.19 -21.00 -7.33
C ALA A 81 -37.92 -21.83 -6.07
N HIS A 82 -38.98 -22.42 -5.52
CA HIS A 82 -38.91 -23.42 -4.46
C HIS A 82 -37.97 -24.57 -4.84
N HIS A 83 -36.82 -24.68 -4.17
CA HIS A 83 -36.00 -25.89 -4.22
C HIS A 83 -36.14 -26.65 -2.90
N LYS A 84 -36.73 -27.84 -2.99
CA LYS A 84 -36.93 -28.79 -1.89
C LYS A 84 -35.58 -29.39 -1.49
N PRO A 85 -35.23 -29.51 -0.20
CA PRO A 85 -33.94 -30.09 0.19
C PRO A 85 -33.98 -31.61 0.01
N GLY A 86 -33.10 -32.14 -0.84
CA GLY A 86 -32.76 -33.56 -0.92
C GLY A 86 -31.66 -33.95 0.10
N PRO A 87 -31.53 -35.23 0.47
CA PRO A 87 -30.68 -35.65 1.58
C PRO A 87 -29.22 -35.78 1.13
N HIS A 88 -28.30 -35.03 1.76
CA HIS A 88 -26.87 -35.21 1.52
C HIS A 88 -26.26 -36.30 2.41
N ALA A 89 -25.76 -37.32 1.73
CA ALA A 89 -24.97 -38.42 2.27
C ALA A 89 -23.54 -37.97 2.67
N ARG A 90 -22.95 -38.77 3.56
CA ARG A 90 -21.64 -38.61 4.24
C ARG A 90 -20.42 -38.75 3.31
N ARG A 91 -19.29 -38.12 3.73
CA ARG A 91 -17.88 -38.61 3.82
C ARG A 91 -16.91 -37.42 3.79
N ALA A 92 -15.64 -37.42 4.19
CA ALA A 92 -14.82 -38.06 5.23
C ALA A 92 -13.36 -37.57 4.99
N GLY A 93 -12.80 -36.71 5.87
CA GLY A 93 -11.37 -36.38 6.07
C GLY A 93 -10.49 -35.96 4.85
N PRO A 94 -9.17 -35.69 5.01
CA PRO A 94 -8.34 -35.55 6.24
C PRO A 94 -7.61 -34.19 6.35
N GLY A 95 -6.82 -34.03 7.42
CA GLY A 95 -6.25 -32.78 7.93
C GLY A 95 -5.05 -32.16 7.18
N CYS A 96 -4.71 -30.96 7.64
CA CYS A 96 -3.63 -30.10 7.16
C CYS A 96 -2.30 -30.39 7.88
N PRO A 97 -1.16 -30.03 7.25
CA PRO A 97 0.20 -30.41 7.65
C PRO A 97 0.75 -29.66 8.88
#